data_AF-A0A7W4E301-F1
#
_entry.id   AF-A0A7W4E301-F1
#
_cell.length_a   1.000
_cell.length_b   1.000
_cell.length_c   1.000
_cell.angle_alpha   90.00
_cell.angle_beta   90.00
_cell.angle_gamma   90.00
#
_symmetry.space_group_name_H-M   'P 1'
#
loop_
_entity.id
_entity.type
_entity.pdbx_description
1 polymer ?
#
loop_
_entity_poly.entity_id
_entity_poly.type
_entity_poly.pdbx_seq_one_letter_code
_entity_poly.pdbx_strand_id
1 'polypeptide(L)'
;MRTNLNKIQRCPGCGDFLIHLALKQALAELKIPAHQTVVVTGIGCSSKMSQYMDNYGAETLHGRGIPFATGVKLANPELTVVSVSGDGDTYGIGVGHMIHAARRNIPFVHITCDNQNYALTTGQASSTTPIGAKTKSTPEGNELPPMHPVNLVESAGCQFVKSVSDKDIKGLKETIKEAILFPGFAHINVQQSCPSWKRW
;
A
#
# COMPACT_ATOMS: atom_id res chain seq x y z
N MET A 1 -12.05 24.45 -6.27
CA MET A 1 -11.89 22.99 -6.47
C MET A 1 -12.59 22.61 -7.76
N ARG A 2 -11.91 21.96 -8.71
CA ARG A 2 -12.56 21.47 -9.92
C ARG A 2 -13.50 20.32 -9.53
N THR A 3 -14.81 20.53 -9.64
CA THR A 3 -15.81 19.48 -9.45
C THR A 3 -15.69 18.44 -10.57
N ASN A 4 -15.95 17.16 -10.28
CA ASN A 4 -15.95 16.03 -11.24
C ASN A 4 -14.60 15.50 -11.77
N LEU A 5 -13.44 15.91 -11.21
CA LEU A 5 -12.14 15.30 -11.60
C LEU A 5 -11.84 13.95 -10.94
N ASN A 6 -12.51 13.60 -9.84
CA ASN A 6 -12.19 12.42 -9.03
C ASN A 6 -13.11 11.22 -9.32
N LYS A 7 -13.47 10.99 -10.59
CA LYS A 7 -14.17 9.75 -10.95
C LYS A 7 -13.18 8.60 -10.76
N ILE A 8 -13.41 7.75 -9.75
CA ILE A 8 -12.50 6.65 -9.43
C ILE A 8 -12.39 5.71 -10.63
N GLN A 9 -11.20 5.63 -11.23
CA GLN A 9 -10.90 4.83 -12.41
C GLN A 9 -10.33 3.47 -12.00
N ARG A 10 -11.15 2.65 -11.32
CA ARG A 10 -10.80 1.28 -10.93
C ARG A 10 -11.80 0.30 -11.54
N CYS A 11 -11.35 -0.91 -11.80
CA CYS A 11 -12.19 -1.98 -12.33
C CYS A 11 -13.29 -2.34 -11.32
N PRO A 12 -14.52 -2.66 -11.76
CA PRO A 12 -15.57 -3.16 -10.88
C PRO A 12 -15.09 -4.38 -10.08
N GLY A 13 -15.29 -4.36 -8.76
CA GLY A 13 -14.83 -5.42 -7.85
C GLY A 13 -13.36 -5.32 -7.41
N CYS A 14 -12.64 -4.25 -7.77
CA CYS A 14 -11.26 -4.05 -7.29
C CYS A 14 -11.21 -3.84 -5.78
N GLY A 15 -10.35 -4.60 -5.09
CA GLY A 15 -10.15 -4.51 -3.64
C GLY A 15 -9.68 -3.15 -3.15
N ASP A 16 -8.99 -2.38 -3.99
CA ASP A 16 -8.54 -1.03 -3.61
C ASP A 16 -9.71 -0.11 -3.19
N PHE A 17 -10.95 -0.36 -3.65
CA PHE A 17 -12.14 0.36 -3.17
C PHE A 17 -12.35 0.19 -1.66
N LEU A 18 -12.20 -1.04 -1.15
CA LEU A 18 -12.37 -1.35 0.26
C LEU A 18 -11.20 -0.82 1.08
N ILE A 19 -9.97 -0.88 0.54
CA ILE A 19 -8.78 -0.30 1.19
C ILE A 19 -8.92 1.22 1.33
N HIS A 20 -9.38 1.89 0.27
CA HIS A 20 -9.69 3.33 0.30
C HIS A 20 -10.73 3.63 1.39
N LEU A 21 -11.85 2.90 1.39
CA LEU A 21 -12.91 3.11 2.37
C LEU A 21 -12.41 2.92 3.81
N ALA A 22 -11.63 1.86 4.05
CA ALA A 22 -11.08 1.57 5.37
C ALA A 22 -10.13 2.67 5.86
N LEU A 23 -9.23 3.17 5.00
CA LEU A 23 -8.34 4.28 5.35
C LEU A 23 -9.12 5.56 5.66
N LYS A 24 -10.13 5.89 4.84
CA LYS A 24 -10.98 7.06 5.06
C LYS A 24 -11.74 6.97 6.39
N GLN A 25 -12.30 5.80 6.70
CA GLN A 25 -13.01 5.56 7.96
C GLN A 25 -12.06 5.60 9.17
N ALA A 26 -10.87 5.02 9.06
CA ALA A 26 -9.86 5.05 10.12
C ALA A 26 -9.48 6.50 10.49
N LEU A 27 -9.16 7.34 9.50
CA LEU A 27 -8.85 8.75 9.72
C LEU A 27 -10.02 9.52 10.35
N ALA A 28 -11.24 9.27 9.89
CA ALA A 28 -12.45 9.89 10.43
C ALA A 28 -12.72 9.50 11.89
N GLU A 29 -12.58 8.22 12.24
CA GLU A 29 -12.76 7.72 13.62
C GLU A 29 -11.67 8.24 14.57
N LEU A 30 -10.43 8.39 14.09
CA LEU A 30 -9.35 9.02 14.83
C LEU A 30 -9.46 10.55 14.88
N LYS A 31 -10.44 11.14 14.19
CA LYS A 31 -10.67 12.59 14.08
C LYS A 31 -9.44 13.34 13.57
N ILE A 32 -8.65 12.72 12.70
CA ILE A 32 -7.48 13.35 12.08
C ILE A 32 -7.97 14.20 10.91
N PRO A 33 -7.78 15.53 10.93
CA PRO A 33 -8.26 16.39 9.87
C PRO A 33 -7.45 16.21 8.59
N ALA A 34 -8.12 16.44 7.45
CA ALA A 34 -7.52 16.32 6.11
C ALA A 34 -6.20 17.10 5.96
N HIS A 35 -6.13 18.32 6.51
CA HIS A 35 -4.95 19.18 6.40
C HIS A 35 -3.77 18.74 7.29
N GLN A 36 -3.96 17.76 8.17
CA GLN A 36 -2.89 17.11 8.94
C GLN A 36 -2.50 15.73 8.38
N THR A 37 -3.14 15.29 7.29
CA THR A 37 -2.87 14.00 6.66
C THR A 37 -2.14 14.19 5.35
N VAL A 38 -1.08 13.40 5.12
CA VAL A 38 -0.41 13.29 3.82
C VAL A 38 -0.46 11.84 3.33
N VAL A 39 -1.08 11.61 2.18
CA VAL A 39 -1.07 10.30 1.50
C VAL A 39 -0.02 10.31 0.39
N VAL A 40 1.02 9.51 0.57
CA VAL A 40 2.14 9.40 -0.38
C VAL A 40 2.03 8.08 -1.13
N THR A 41 2.13 8.09 -2.45
CA THR A 41 1.99 6.88 -3.27
C THR A 41 3.16 6.69 -4.23
N GLY A 42 3.44 5.42 -4.57
CA GLY A 42 4.35 5.05 -5.67
C GLY A 42 3.67 5.12 -7.04
N ILE A 43 3.87 4.10 -7.88
CA ILE A 43 3.18 3.95 -9.18
C ILE A 43 2.49 2.59 -9.27
N GLY A 44 1.22 2.58 -9.68
CA GLY A 44 0.37 1.40 -9.78
C GLY A 44 -1.12 1.72 -9.67
N CYS A 45 -1.98 0.70 -9.79
CA CYS A 45 -3.42 0.86 -9.59
C CYS A 45 -3.76 1.36 -8.17
N SER A 46 -3.07 0.79 -7.18
CA SER A 46 -3.14 1.20 -5.77
C SER A 46 -2.69 2.63 -5.58
N SER A 47 -1.63 3.05 -6.28
CA SER A 47 -1.00 4.36 -6.13
C SER A 47 -1.85 5.55 -6.55
N LYS A 48 -2.93 5.34 -7.32
CA LYS A 48 -3.93 6.38 -7.57
C LYS A 48 -4.68 6.83 -6.30
N MET A 49 -4.47 6.19 -5.16
CA MET A 49 -5.12 6.51 -3.88
C MET A 49 -4.98 7.99 -3.49
N SER A 50 -3.80 8.59 -3.67
CA SER A 50 -3.55 10.00 -3.35
C SER A 50 -4.42 10.97 -4.18
N GLN A 51 -4.90 10.54 -5.35
CA GLN A 51 -5.79 11.32 -6.21
C GLN A 51 -7.26 11.25 -5.77
N TYR A 52 -7.63 10.25 -4.94
CA TYR A 52 -9.01 9.97 -4.57
C TYR A 52 -9.35 10.32 -3.11
N MET A 53 -8.34 10.70 -2.32
CA MET A 53 -8.50 11.16 -0.94
C MET A 53 -8.56 12.69 -0.89
N ASP A 54 -9.40 13.23 -0.01
CA ASP A 54 -9.49 14.67 0.25
C ASP A 54 -8.50 15.08 1.34
N ASN A 55 -7.21 15.02 1.04
CA ASN A 55 -6.10 15.43 1.92
C ASN A 55 -4.88 15.85 1.07
N TYR A 56 -3.75 16.19 1.70
CA TYR A 56 -2.52 16.41 0.95
C TYR A 56 -2.06 15.09 0.33
N GLY A 57 -1.85 15.09 -0.98
CA GLY A 57 -1.44 13.91 -1.74
C GLY A 57 -0.11 14.12 -2.48
N ALA A 58 0.74 13.10 -2.51
CA ALA A 58 1.92 13.08 -3.35
C ALA A 58 2.00 11.74 -4.09
N GLU A 59 1.76 11.75 -5.41
CA GLU A 59 2.10 10.64 -6.29
C GLU A 59 3.56 10.79 -6.74
N THR A 60 4.38 9.80 -6.43
CA THR A 60 5.85 9.88 -6.56
C THR A 60 6.35 9.03 -7.72
N LEU A 61 7.56 8.48 -7.62
CA LEU A 61 8.12 7.55 -8.60
C LEU A 61 7.89 6.10 -8.15
N HIS A 62 7.97 5.18 -9.11
CA HIS A 62 7.80 3.76 -8.85
C HIS A 62 8.84 3.27 -7.81
N GLY A 63 8.35 2.71 -6.71
CA GLY A 63 9.13 2.25 -5.56
C GLY A 63 9.73 3.38 -4.72
N ARG A 64 9.29 4.63 -4.87
CA ARG A 64 9.84 5.80 -4.14
C ARG A 64 8.83 6.46 -3.19
N GLY A 65 7.66 5.85 -2.97
CA GLY A 65 6.68 6.33 -1.99
C GLY A 65 7.24 6.36 -0.56
N ILE A 66 7.93 5.29 -0.14
CA ILE A 66 8.54 5.18 1.21
C ILE A 66 9.61 6.25 1.48
N PRO A 67 10.64 6.45 0.62
CA PRO A 67 11.64 7.49 0.89
C PRO A 67 11.05 8.91 0.85
N PHE A 68 10.06 9.16 0.00
CA PHE A 68 9.35 10.44 0.00
C PHE A 68 8.55 10.65 1.30
N ALA A 69 7.79 9.65 1.74
CA ALA A 69 7.06 9.68 3.01
C ALA A 69 7.98 9.87 4.22
N THR A 70 9.17 9.26 4.17
CA THR A 70 10.22 9.46 5.17
C THR A 70 10.64 10.93 5.24
N GLY A 71 10.90 11.56 4.08
CA GLY A 71 11.24 12.99 4.01
C GLY A 71 10.12 13.88 4.55
N VAL A 72 8.86 13.61 4.18
CA VAL A 72 7.69 14.34 4.69
C VAL A 72 7.62 14.25 6.22
N LYS A 73 7.73 13.04 6.77
CA LYS A 73 7.60 12.83 8.22
C LYS A 73 8.75 13.46 9.00
N LEU A 74 9.96 13.45 8.47
CA LEU A 74 11.12 14.10 9.09
C LEU A 74 11.03 15.64 9.01
N ALA A 75 10.50 16.18 7.91
CA ALA A 75 10.34 17.62 7.74
C ALA A 75 9.22 18.20 8.62
N ASN A 76 8.15 17.44 8.85
CA ASN A 76 7.07 17.83 9.76
C ASN A 76 6.53 16.62 10.55
N PRO A 77 7.06 16.40 11.78
CA PRO A 77 6.68 15.28 12.63
C PRO A 77 5.22 15.27 13.07
N GLU A 78 4.51 16.40 13.02
CA GLU A 78 3.11 16.51 13.45
C GLU A 78 2.13 15.92 12.42
N LEU A 79 2.56 15.72 11.17
CA LEU A 79 1.70 15.18 10.12
C LEU A 79 1.47 13.68 10.30
N THR A 80 0.23 13.25 10.07
CA THR A 80 -0.11 11.85 9.86
C THR A 80 0.27 11.47 8.44
N VAL A 81 1.33 10.68 8.28
CA VAL A 81 1.84 10.27 6.97
C VAL A 81 1.45 8.81 6.72
N VAL A 82 0.77 8.58 5.59
CA VAL A 82 0.39 7.24 5.14
C VAL A 82 0.94 7.03 3.73
N SER A 83 1.83 6.07 3.58
CA SER A 83 2.34 5.64 2.29
C SER A 83 1.52 4.46 1.76
N VAL A 84 1.08 4.49 0.51
CA VAL A 84 0.31 3.40 -0.13
C VAL A 84 0.93 3.01 -1.47
N SER A 85 1.22 1.72 -1.63
CA SER A 85 1.87 1.15 -2.82
C SER A 85 1.34 -0.24 -3.14
N GLY A 86 1.54 -0.71 -4.36
CA GLY A 86 1.25 -2.11 -4.73
C GLY A 86 2.41 -3.04 -4.35
N ASP A 87 2.18 -4.35 -4.36
CA ASP A 87 3.20 -5.37 -4.09
C ASP A 87 4.45 -5.24 -4.97
N GLY A 88 4.31 -4.91 -6.25
CA GLY A 88 5.45 -4.62 -7.12
C GLY A 88 6.24 -3.37 -6.79
N ASP A 89 5.52 -2.34 -6.40
CA ASP A 89 6.12 -1.06 -6.01
C ASP A 89 6.87 -1.22 -4.68
N THR A 90 6.30 -1.96 -3.72
CA THR A 90 6.91 -2.19 -2.40
C THR A 90 7.98 -3.28 -2.39
N TYR A 91 7.66 -4.50 -2.86
CA TYR A 91 8.53 -5.68 -2.74
C TYR A 91 9.32 -5.98 -4.02
N GLY A 92 9.05 -5.29 -5.12
CA GLY A 92 9.88 -5.28 -6.32
C GLY A 92 10.92 -4.17 -6.23
N ILE A 93 10.69 -3.09 -6.97
CA ILE A 93 11.65 -1.98 -7.12
C ILE A 93 11.87 -1.18 -5.81
N GLY A 94 10.93 -1.19 -4.88
CA GLY A 94 11.00 -0.44 -3.61
C GLY A 94 11.57 -1.21 -2.42
N VAL A 95 11.93 -2.49 -2.58
CA VAL A 95 12.18 -3.38 -1.43
C VAL A 95 13.31 -2.91 -0.53
N GLY A 96 14.38 -2.35 -1.10
CA GLY A 96 15.49 -1.79 -0.32
C GLY A 96 15.07 -0.62 0.56
N HIS A 97 14.13 0.22 0.10
CA HIS A 97 13.61 1.32 0.90
C HIS A 97 12.70 0.83 2.02
N MET A 98 11.88 -0.20 1.78
CA MET A 98 11.04 -0.83 2.80
C MET A 98 11.91 -1.39 3.93
N ILE A 99 12.94 -2.19 3.61
CA ILE A 99 13.87 -2.78 4.60
C ILE A 99 14.49 -1.68 5.45
N HIS A 100 14.92 -0.58 4.83
CA HIS A 100 15.53 0.51 5.58
C HIS A 100 14.53 1.41 6.32
N ALA A 101 13.26 1.48 5.92
CA ALA A 101 12.22 2.16 6.68
C ALA A 101 11.92 1.40 7.98
N ALA A 102 11.80 0.07 7.89
CA ALA A 102 11.69 -0.81 9.06
C ALA A 102 12.85 -0.58 10.05
N ARG A 103 14.10 -0.61 9.57
CA ARG A 103 15.29 -0.37 10.41
C ARG A 103 15.34 1.01 11.05
N ARG A 104 14.86 2.05 10.37
CA ARG A 104 14.88 3.44 10.89
C ARG A 104 13.74 3.72 11.86
N ASN A 105 12.67 2.94 11.80
CA ASN A 105 11.49 3.04 12.67
C ASN A 105 10.91 4.47 12.77
N ILE A 106 10.90 5.22 11.67
CA ILE A 106 10.32 6.57 11.61
C ILE A 106 8.80 6.44 11.63
N PRO A 107 8.06 7.24 12.45
CA PRO A 107 6.65 7.00 12.75
C PRO A 107 5.69 7.36 11.61
N PHE A 108 5.54 6.46 10.64
CA PHE A 108 4.54 6.55 9.59
C PHE A 108 4.06 5.16 9.16
N VAL A 109 2.89 5.13 8.53
CA VAL A 109 2.26 3.88 8.07
C VAL A 109 2.62 3.62 6.61
N HIS A 110 3.00 2.39 6.27
CA HIS A 110 3.09 1.91 4.90
C HIS A 110 2.09 0.77 4.66
N ILE A 111 1.15 0.99 3.74
CA ILE A 111 0.14 0.02 3.33
C ILE A 111 0.53 -0.52 1.95
N THR A 112 0.71 -1.82 1.86
CA THR A 112 0.92 -2.52 0.59
C THR A 112 -0.37 -3.18 0.13
N CYS A 113 -0.92 -2.73 -0.99
CA CYS A 113 -2.03 -3.41 -1.68
C CYS A 113 -1.46 -4.59 -2.48
N ASP A 114 -1.49 -5.78 -1.89
CA ASP A 114 -0.89 -6.98 -2.45
C ASP A 114 -1.91 -7.78 -3.27
N ASN A 115 -1.91 -7.54 -4.59
CA ASN A 115 -2.73 -8.31 -5.53
C ASN A 115 -1.93 -9.36 -6.31
N GLN A 116 -0.66 -9.54 -5.97
CA GLN A 116 0.21 -10.57 -6.53
C GLN A 116 0.41 -10.45 -8.05
N ASN A 117 0.28 -9.25 -8.63
CA ASN A 117 0.58 -8.96 -10.03
C ASN A 117 0.81 -7.46 -10.30
N TYR A 118 1.34 -7.11 -11.48
CA TYR A 118 1.44 -5.71 -11.92
C TYR A 118 0.21 -5.33 -12.75
N ALA A 119 -0.90 -5.04 -12.07
CA ALA A 119 -2.20 -4.83 -12.70
C ALA A 119 -2.22 -3.64 -13.67
N LEU A 120 -1.56 -2.53 -13.33
CA LEU A 120 -1.55 -1.31 -14.16
C LEU A 120 -0.82 -1.52 -15.49
N THR A 121 0.26 -2.30 -15.47
CA THR A 121 1.04 -2.66 -16.67
C THR A 121 0.50 -3.90 -17.38
N THR A 122 -0.71 -4.34 -17.02
CA THR A 122 -1.49 -5.41 -17.66
C THR A 122 -1.20 -6.85 -17.20
N GLY A 123 -0.81 -7.05 -15.94
CA GLY A 123 -0.90 -8.34 -15.26
C GLY A 123 0.35 -9.21 -15.40
N GLN A 124 1.55 -8.62 -15.27
CA GLN A 124 2.81 -9.35 -15.11
C GLN A 124 2.94 -9.93 -13.69
N ALA A 125 3.79 -10.95 -13.54
CA ALA A 125 4.16 -11.46 -12.22
C ALA A 125 4.83 -10.39 -11.36
N SER A 126 4.52 -10.39 -10.07
CA SER A 126 5.14 -9.57 -9.03
C SER A 126 5.97 -10.45 -8.08
N SER A 127 6.66 -9.80 -7.14
CA SER A 127 7.42 -10.50 -6.09
C SER A 127 6.56 -11.38 -5.17
N THR A 128 5.23 -11.25 -5.17
CA THR A 128 4.31 -12.05 -4.33
C THR A 128 3.43 -13.00 -5.14
N THR A 129 3.64 -13.09 -6.47
CA THR A 129 2.96 -14.07 -7.33
C THR A 129 3.31 -15.50 -6.90
N PRO A 130 2.32 -16.38 -6.63
CA PRO A 130 2.59 -17.77 -6.24
C PRO A 130 3.33 -18.56 -7.34
N ILE A 131 4.11 -19.56 -6.94
CA ILE A 131 4.70 -20.53 -7.88
C ILE A 131 3.57 -21.19 -8.69
N GLY A 132 3.79 -21.35 -10.00
CA GLY A 132 2.85 -21.95 -10.93
C GLY A 132 1.71 -21.03 -11.38
N ALA A 133 1.54 -19.85 -10.76
CA ALA A 133 0.53 -18.89 -11.20
C ALA A 133 0.91 -18.35 -12.59
N LYS A 134 -0.02 -18.47 -13.55
CA LYS A 134 0.15 -17.99 -14.91
C LYS A 134 -0.18 -16.51 -15.00
N THR A 135 0.73 -15.74 -15.57
CA THR A 135 0.58 -14.29 -15.78
C THR A 135 0.94 -13.94 -17.23
N LYS A 136 0.80 -12.67 -17.64
CA LYS A 136 1.21 -12.28 -19.01
C LYS A 136 2.71 -12.44 -19.27
N SER A 137 3.56 -12.24 -18.26
CA SER A 137 5.02 -12.38 -18.39
C SER A 137 5.51 -13.78 -18.09
N THR A 138 4.70 -14.60 -17.41
CA THR A 138 5.00 -16.00 -17.06
C THR A 138 3.86 -16.91 -17.54
N PRO A 139 3.68 -17.09 -18.86
CA PRO A 139 2.56 -17.87 -19.42
C PRO A 139 2.60 -19.35 -19.04
N GLU A 140 3.79 -19.89 -18.80
CA GLU A 140 3.98 -21.27 -18.33
C GLU A 140 3.87 -21.41 -16.80
N GLY A 141 3.68 -20.30 -16.10
CA GLY A 141 3.64 -20.24 -14.63
C GLY A 141 4.86 -19.54 -14.06
N ASN A 142 4.70 -18.88 -12.92
CA ASN A 142 5.83 -18.29 -12.20
C ASN A 142 6.72 -19.39 -11.60
N GLU A 143 8.02 -19.34 -11.87
CA GLU A 143 9.01 -20.30 -11.37
C GLU A 143 9.68 -19.82 -10.07
N LEU A 144 9.60 -18.52 -9.78
CA LEU A 144 10.28 -17.91 -8.65
C LEU A 144 9.45 -18.06 -7.37
N PRO A 145 10.07 -18.42 -6.23
CA PRO A 145 9.36 -18.44 -4.96
C PRO A 145 8.87 -17.02 -4.59
N PRO A 146 7.59 -16.87 -4.18
CA PRO A 146 7.08 -15.57 -3.75
C PRO A 146 7.79 -15.13 -2.48
N MET A 147 8.01 -13.82 -2.36
CA MET A 147 8.34 -13.21 -1.08
C MET A 147 7.18 -13.40 -0.11
N HIS A 148 7.51 -13.59 1.17
CA HIS A 148 6.54 -13.60 2.27
C HIS A 148 6.57 -12.22 2.95
N PRO A 149 5.62 -11.31 2.66
CA PRO A 149 5.69 -9.92 3.09
C PRO A 149 5.92 -9.74 4.58
N VAL A 150 5.13 -10.44 5.41
CA VAL A 150 5.22 -10.35 6.87
C VAL A 150 6.61 -10.74 7.35
N ASN A 151 7.07 -11.94 6.99
CA ASN A 151 8.37 -12.46 7.41
C ASN A 151 9.52 -11.55 6.94
N LEU A 152 9.45 -11.02 5.73
CA LEU A 152 10.47 -10.12 5.17
C LEU A 152 10.60 -8.84 6.00
N VAL A 153 9.46 -8.21 6.31
CA VAL A 153 9.41 -6.91 6.99
C VAL A 153 9.75 -7.06 8.48
N GLU A 154 9.28 -8.14 9.12
CA GLU A 154 9.66 -8.49 10.50
C GLU A 154 11.16 -8.77 10.61
N SER A 155 11.73 -9.54 9.67
CA SER A 155 13.17 -9.82 9.64
C SER A 155 14.01 -8.57 9.41
N ALA A 156 13.44 -7.54 8.77
CA ALA A 156 14.07 -6.23 8.62
C ALA A 156 14.02 -5.36 9.90
N GLY A 157 13.36 -5.84 10.97
CA GLY A 157 13.29 -5.19 12.28
C GLY A 157 12.06 -4.30 12.48
N CYS A 158 11.01 -4.43 11.65
CA CYS A 158 9.77 -3.71 11.86
C CYS A 158 9.01 -4.26 13.07
N GLN A 159 8.55 -3.37 13.95
CA GLN A 159 7.89 -3.72 15.21
C GLN A 159 6.36 -3.83 15.07
N PHE A 160 5.79 -3.26 14.01
CA PHE A 160 4.38 -3.38 13.69
C PHE A 160 4.23 -3.91 12.27
N VAL A 161 3.88 -5.19 12.16
CA VAL A 161 3.61 -5.84 10.88
C VAL A 161 2.28 -6.60 10.99
N LYS A 162 1.37 -6.34 10.06
CA LYS A 162 0.07 -7.02 9.99
C LYS A 162 -0.25 -7.43 8.55
N SER A 163 -0.90 -8.57 8.38
CA SER A 163 -1.48 -8.98 7.11
C SER A 163 -2.99 -9.12 7.26
N VAL A 164 -3.76 -8.42 6.43
CA VAL A 164 -5.23 -8.38 6.53
C VAL A 164 -5.85 -8.50 5.14
N SER A 165 -7.04 -9.10 5.02
CA SER A 165 -7.76 -9.15 3.74
C SER A 165 -8.52 -7.85 3.49
N ASP A 166 -8.55 -7.39 2.24
CA ASP A 166 -9.43 -6.31 1.79
C ASP A 166 -10.93 -6.58 2.06
N LYS A 167 -11.33 -7.86 2.10
CA LYS A 167 -12.71 -8.28 2.39
C LYS A 167 -13.09 -8.17 3.87
N ASP A 168 -12.11 -8.21 4.78
CA ASP A 168 -12.35 -7.93 6.21
C ASP A 168 -12.20 -6.43 6.47
N ILE A 169 -13.18 -5.66 5.99
CA ILE A 169 -13.12 -4.19 6.09
C ILE A 169 -13.04 -3.70 7.55
N LYS A 170 -13.69 -4.42 8.48
CA LYS A 170 -13.67 -4.07 9.90
C LYS A 170 -12.26 -4.28 10.46
N GLY A 171 -11.67 -5.47 10.25
CA GLY A 171 -10.31 -5.76 10.67
C GLY A 171 -9.28 -4.85 10.02
N LEU A 172 -9.43 -4.55 8.73
CA LEU A 172 -8.52 -3.64 8.01
C LEU A 172 -8.57 -2.22 8.58
N LYS A 173 -9.77 -1.68 8.81
CA LYS A 173 -9.95 -0.34 9.40
C LYS A 173 -9.33 -0.26 10.80
N GLU A 174 -9.59 -1.23 11.68
CA GLU A 174 -8.99 -1.24 13.02
C GLU A 174 -7.47 -1.38 12.95
N THR A 175 -6.94 -2.23 12.07
CA THR A 175 -5.49 -2.37 11.86
C THR A 175 -4.85 -1.07 11.38
N ILE A 176 -5.49 -0.33 10.47
CA ILE A 176 -5.01 0.99 10.03
C ILE A 176 -4.99 1.97 11.19
N LYS A 177 -6.00 1.97 12.08
CA LYS A 177 -6.03 2.83 13.26
C LYS A 177 -4.89 2.51 14.22
N GLU A 178 -4.69 1.23 14.52
CA GLU A 178 -3.57 0.77 15.35
C GLU A 178 -2.22 1.18 14.76
N ALA A 179 -2.04 1.03 13.45
CA ALA A 179 -0.82 1.43 12.75
C ALA A 179 -0.56 2.93 12.80
N ILE A 180 -1.61 3.76 12.65
CA ILE A 180 -1.48 5.24 12.73
C ILE A 180 -1.05 5.67 14.14
N LEU A 181 -1.56 4.99 15.18
CA LEU A 181 -1.23 5.29 16.58
C LEU A 181 0.10 4.68 17.04
N PHE A 182 0.69 3.77 16.26
CA PHE A 182 1.95 3.13 16.58
C PHE A 182 3.11 4.15 16.52
N PRO A 183 3.95 4.28 17.56
CA PRO A 183 5.03 5.26 17.61
C PRO A 183 6.28 4.79 16.84
N GLY A 184 6.10 4.32 15.60
CA GLY A 184 7.17 3.77 14.77
C GLY A 184 6.71 3.48 13.34
N PHE A 185 7.59 2.90 12.54
CA PHE A 185 7.24 2.48 11.19
C PHE A 185 6.28 1.29 11.27
N ALA A 186 5.08 1.45 10.73
CA ALA A 186 4.05 0.42 10.74
C ALA A 186 3.78 -0.09 9.32
N HIS A 187 3.88 -1.40 9.12
CA HIS A 187 3.61 -2.04 7.85
C HIS A 187 2.31 -2.86 7.88
N ILE A 188 1.47 -2.65 6.86
CA ILE A 188 0.26 -3.42 6.64
C ILE A 188 0.31 -4.02 5.25
N ASN A 189 0.39 -5.35 5.15
CA ASN A 189 0.18 -6.06 3.90
C ASN A 189 -1.33 -6.35 3.74
N VAL A 190 -1.97 -5.79 2.72
CA VAL A 190 -3.38 -6.04 2.44
C VAL A 190 -3.51 -7.03 1.32
N GLN A 191 -4.04 -8.22 1.59
CA GLN A 191 -4.38 -9.20 0.57
C GLN A 191 -5.53 -8.64 -0.27
N GLN A 192 -5.23 -8.20 -1.49
CA GLN A 192 -6.10 -7.37 -2.31
C GLN A 192 -6.68 -8.15 -3.50
N SER A 193 -7.98 -8.05 -3.68
CA SER A 193 -8.71 -8.65 -4.81
C SER A 193 -8.45 -7.86 -6.10
N CYS A 194 -7.94 -8.50 -7.15
CA CYS A 194 -7.75 -7.88 -8.48
C CYS A 194 -8.55 -8.65 -9.55
N PRO A 195 -9.80 -8.27 -9.82
CA PRO A 195 -10.71 -9.04 -10.67
C PRO A 195 -10.27 -9.06 -12.14
N SER A 196 -9.47 -8.09 -12.59
CA SER A 196 -9.06 -8.01 -13.99
C SER A 196 -7.94 -8.98 -14.35
N TRP A 197 -7.02 -9.28 -13.44
CA TRP A 197 -5.79 -10.03 -13.76
C TRP A 197 -5.55 -11.26 -12.88
N LYS A 198 -5.91 -11.22 -11.59
CA LYS A 198 -5.68 -12.35 -10.69
C LYS A 198 -6.72 -13.45 -10.97
N ARG A 199 -6.26 -14.68 -11.21
CA ARG A 199 -7.09 -15.85 -11.62
C ARG A 199 -6.86 -17.09 -10.77
N TRP A 200 -6.07 -16.95 -9.71
CA TRP A 200 -5.78 -17.98 -8.72
C TRP A 200 -6.30 -17.55 -7.35
#